data_AF-A0A9N9N8D5-F1
#
_entry.id   AF-A0A9N9N8D5-F1
#
_cell.length_a   1.000
_cell.length_b   1.000
_cell.length_c   1.000
_cell.angle_alpha   90.00
_cell.angle_beta   90.00
_cell.angle_gamma   90.00
#
_symmetry.space_group_name_H-M   'P 1'
#
loop_
_entity.id
_entity.type
_entity.pdbx_description
1 polymer ?
#
loop_
_entity_poly.entity_id
_entity_poly.type
_entity_poly.pdbx_seq_one_letter_code
_entity_poly.pdbx_strand_id
1 'polypeptide(L)'
;FSLILWEIINHKVPFHNIDSDEIKIQILNGTLPQPETSNNAPVKYQEIMKRGCNFDPRKRPSIEEIFNVLNELDSEWHNVDIRDEDNNFLSPNAAFRDDASFEDSEFSFHTDFSNSNYSTSDLNLNVTTHFAKKHLTLDKFNPFRKHLDIEDAIKLHNGRQYKKAWKLFKEIERKTGTPDAKFCVGYYYLKGFHEGRGGISDPDTSLKYLYQAAKDGQRNAQYWYAEVLLNSNYKLKAQKIDRDHKLAMAFLEAAAKQGCVSALRDLGEIKKKGKYGSSHDRTIGKNMIRKAHTMSLLYSLDGLK
;
A
#
# COMPACT_ATOMS: atom_id res chain seq x y z
N PHE A 1 16.12 -5.53 -19.37
CA PHE A 1 16.77 -6.32 -18.33
C PHE A 1 17.71 -5.50 -17.45
N SER A 2 18.59 -4.65 -17.99
CA SER A 2 19.51 -3.86 -17.17
C SER A 2 18.89 -2.88 -16.19
N LEU A 3 17.70 -2.34 -16.46
CA LEU A 3 16.98 -1.51 -15.48
C LEU A 3 16.60 -2.30 -14.23
N ILE A 4 16.30 -3.60 -14.36
CA ILE A 4 16.03 -4.49 -13.22
C ILE A 4 17.32 -4.74 -12.43
N LEU A 5 18.43 -4.99 -13.11
CA LEU A 5 19.75 -5.12 -12.46
C LEU A 5 20.12 -3.82 -11.71
N TRP A 6 19.85 -2.67 -12.32
CA TRP A 6 20.06 -1.37 -11.70
C TRP A 6 19.15 -1.14 -10.48
N GLU A 7 17.88 -1.52 -10.56
CA GLU A 7 16.91 -1.42 -9.46
C GLU A 7 17.31 -2.29 -8.27
N ILE A 8 17.80 -3.50 -8.53
CA ILE A 8 18.28 -4.42 -7.49
C ILE A 8 19.44 -3.82 -6.70
N ILE A 9 20.45 -3.27 -7.38
CA ILE A 9 21.65 -2.76 -6.68
C ILE A 9 21.40 -1.43 -5.98
N ASN A 10 20.51 -0.58 -6.50
CA ASN A 10 20.28 0.75 -5.95
C ASN A 10 19.11 0.79 -4.97
N HIS A 11 18.29 -0.28 -4.90
CA HIS A 11 17.06 -0.33 -4.12
C HIS A 11 16.13 0.89 -4.36
N LYS A 12 16.14 1.40 -5.59
CA LYS A 12 15.41 2.59 -6.04
C LYS A 12 14.70 2.29 -7.34
N VAL A 13 13.51 2.88 -7.51
CA VAL A 13 12.79 2.84 -8.79
C VAL A 13 13.52 3.74 -9.80
N PRO A 14 13.89 3.25 -10.99
CA PRO A 14 14.47 4.08 -12.04
C PRO A 14 13.57 5.28 -12.35
N PHE A 15 14.15 6.47 -12.49
CA PHE A 15 13.42 7.71 -12.82
C PHE A 15 12.31 8.10 -11.83
N HIS A 16 12.45 7.72 -10.55
CA HIS A 16 11.52 8.12 -9.50
C HIS A 16 11.35 9.66 -9.48
N ASN A 17 10.10 10.12 -9.54
CA ASN A 17 9.68 11.53 -9.59
C ASN A 17 9.99 12.30 -10.88
N ILE A 18 10.35 11.64 -11.97
CA ILE A 18 10.52 12.28 -13.29
C ILE A 18 9.24 12.08 -14.11
N ASP A 19 8.79 13.15 -14.78
CA ASP A 19 7.61 13.09 -15.65
C ASP A 19 7.86 12.21 -16.89
N SER A 20 6.80 11.59 -17.42
CA SER A 20 6.89 10.68 -18.57
C SER A 20 7.52 11.34 -19.80
N ASP A 21 7.23 12.61 -20.05
CA ASP A 21 7.78 13.31 -21.21
C ASP A 21 9.25 13.66 -21.02
N GLU A 22 9.66 13.97 -19.79
CA GLU A 22 11.05 14.19 -19.41
C GLU A 22 11.87 12.89 -19.50
N ILE A 23 11.30 11.75 -19.11
CA ILE A 23 11.93 10.43 -19.27
C ILE A 23 12.17 10.12 -20.76
N LYS A 24 11.19 10.39 -21.63
CA LYS A 24 11.35 10.19 -23.08
C LYS A 24 12.50 11.06 -23.62
N ILE A 25 12.57 12.32 -23.22
CA ILE A 25 13.65 13.23 -23.62
C ILE A 25 15.00 12.70 -23.14
N GLN A 26 15.12 12.25 -21.89
CA GLN A 26 16.36 11.69 -21.36
C GLN A 26 16.80 10.42 -22.09
N ILE A 27 15.86 9.51 -22.38
CA ILE A 27 16.15 8.27 -23.14
C ILE A 27 16.56 8.60 -24.57
N LEU A 28 15.88 9.54 -25.24
CA LEU A 28 16.23 10.00 -26.59
C LEU A 28 17.60 10.67 -26.63
N ASN A 29 17.99 11.37 -25.56
CA ASN A 29 19.30 11.98 -25.39
C ASN A 29 20.39 11.00 -24.94
N GLY A 30 20.07 9.71 -24.78
CA GLY A 30 21.03 8.68 -24.38
C GLY A 30 21.37 8.66 -22.88
N THR A 31 20.63 9.39 -22.05
CA THR A 31 20.81 9.43 -20.61
C THR A 31 20.00 8.31 -19.96
N LEU A 32 20.68 7.21 -19.62
CA LEU A 32 20.12 6.12 -18.83
C LEU A 32 20.65 6.17 -17.39
N PRO A 33 19.94 5.56 -16.41
CA PRO A 33 20.41 5.49 -15.03
C PRO A 33 21.72 4.72 -15.01
N GLN A 34 22.82 5.43 -14.72
CA GLN A 34 24.12 4.79 -14.52
C GLN A 34 24.19 4.26 -13.09
N PRO A 35 24.96 3.17 -12.84
CA PRO A 35 25.23 2.75 -11.47
C PRO A 35 25.83 3.88 -10.65
N GLU A 36 25.29 4.13 -9.47
CA GLU A 36 25.99 4.92 -8.46
C GLU A 36 27.28 4.16 -8.10
N THR A 37 28.44 4.83 -8.15
CA THR A 37 29.78 4.24 -8.05
C THR A 37 30.11 3.65 -6.66
N SER A 38 29.15 3.62 -5.73
CA SER A 38 29.33 3.27 -4.31
C SER A 38 28.83 1.88 -3.90
N ASN A 39 28.40 1.03 -4.84
CA ASN A 39 27.80 -0.26 -4.49
C ASN A 39 28.84 -1.38 -4.48
N ASN A 40 28.89 -2.17 -3.40
CA ASN A 40 29.72 -3.37 -3.22
C ASN A 40 29.36 -4.54 -4.15
N ALA A 41 28.75 -4.27 -5.31
CA ALA A 41 28.32 -5.27 -6.26
C ALA A 41 29.51 -5.84 -7.03
N PRO A 42 29.54 -7.16 -7.34
CA PRO A 42 30.59 -7.77 -8.13
C PRO A 42 30.84 -7.06 -9.47
N VAL A 43 32.09 -6.98 -9.91
CA VAL A 43 32.47 -6.24 -11.14
C VAL A 43 31.72 -6.76 -12.37
N LYS A 44 31.62 -8.09 -12.54
CA LYS A 44 30.89 -8.72 -13.65
C LYS A 44 29.41 -8.31 -13.68
N TYR A 45 28.79 -8.15 -12.51
CA TYR A 45 27.40 -7.66 -12.39
C TYR A 45 27.28 -6.22 -12.92
N GLN A 46 28.18 -5.34 -12.48
CA GLN A 46 28.16 -3.94 -12.90
C GLN A 46 28.41 -3.81 -14.41
N GLU A 47 29.31 -4.63 -14.95
CA GLU A 47 29.65 -4.64 -16.37
C GLU A 47 28.47 -5.07 -17.23
N ILE A 48 27.81 -6.19 -16.90
CA ILE A 48 26.69 -6.67 -17.70
C ILE A 48 25.46 -5.76 -17.61
N MET A 49 25.25 -5.13 -16.44
CA MET A 49 24.25 -4.09 -16.26
C MET A 49 24.55 -2.89 -17.16
N LYS A 50 25.78 -2.33 -17.14
CA LYS A 50 26.20 -1.22 -18.00
C LYS A 50 26.04 -1.57 -19.48
N ARG A 51 26.45 -2.76 -19.90
CA ARG A 51 26.32 -3.24 -21.28
C ARG A 51 24.87 -3.30 -21.74
N GLY A 52 23.93 -3.75 -20.91
CA GLY A 52 22.52 -3.76 -21.30
C GLY A 52 21.80 -2.42 -21.14
N CYS A 53 22.45 -1.40 -20.56
CA CYS A 53 22.06 0.00 -20.67
C CYS A 53 22.65 0.69 -21.93
N ASN A 54 23.15 -0.05 -22.93
CA ASN A 54 23.63 0.56 -24.17
C ASN A 54 22.47 1.18 -24.99
N PHE A 55 22.72 2.34 -25.60
CA PHE A 55 21.76 2.99 -26.49
C PHE A 55 21.46 2.12 -27.72
N ASP A 56 22.48 1.49 -28.33
CA ASP A 56 22.29 0.58 -29.46
C ASP A 56 21.74 -0.76 -28.97
N PRO A 57 20.52 -1.18 -29.37
CA PRO A 57 19.93 -2.44 -28.96
C PRO A 57 20.78 -3.66 -29.33
N ARG A 58 21.57 -3.58 -30.40
CA ARG A 58 22.42 -4.69 -30.87
C ARG A 58 23.66 -4.90 -30.01
N LYS A 59 24.04 -3.90 -29.20
CA LYS A 59 25.17 -3.98 -28.27
C LYS A 59 24.76 -4.47 -26.87
N ARG A 60 23.45 -4.66 -26.65
CA ARG A 60 22.93 -5.16 -25.38
C ARG A 60 23.19 -6.68 -25.31
N PRO A 61 23.60 -7.20 -24.15
CA PRO A 61 23.75 -8.63 -23.95
C PRO A 61 22.37 -9.30 -24.08
N SER A 62 22.37 -10.54 -24.56
CA SER A 62 21.16 -11.35 -24.61
C SER A 62 20.71 -11.74 -23.20
N ILE A 63 19.45 -12.15 -23.05
CA ILE A 63 18.97 -12.65 -21.75
C ILE A 63 19.75 -13.90 -21.30
N GLU A 64 20.18 -14.72 -22.25
CA GLU A 64 21.01 -15.91 -22.00
C GLU A 64 22.40 -15.52 -21.47
N GLU A 65 23.04 -14.51 -22.07
CA GLU A 65 24.32 -13.99 -21.58
C GLU A 65 24.20 -13.39 -20.18
N ILE A 66 23.12 -12.63 -19.92
CA ILE A 66 22.82 -12.10 -18.59
C ILE A 66 22.65 -13.23 -17.57
N PHE A 67 21.87 -14.26 -17.91
CA PHE A 67 21.63 -15.40 -17.03
C PHE A 67 22.91 -16.17 -16.72
N ASN A 68 23.76 -16.41 -17.73
CA ASN A 68 25.01 -17.13 -17.55
C ASN A 68 25.97 -16.40 -16.61
N VAL A 69 26.12 -15.08 -16.76
CA VAL A 69 26.97 -14.27 -15.85
C VAL A 69 26.41 -14.24 -14.43
N LEU A 70 25.10 -14.18 -14.26
CA LEU A 70 24.48 -14.23 -12.94
C LEU A 70 24.66 -15.60 -12.27
N ASN A 71 24.54 -16.68 -13.03
CA ASN A 71 24.74 -18.05 -12.54
C ASN A 71 26.21 -18.32 -12.18
N GLU A 72 27.14 -17.77 -12.97
CA GLU A 72 28.58 -17.81 -12.66
C GLU A 72 28.86 -17.08 -11.35
N LEU A 73 28.33 -15.86 -11.19
CA LEU A 73 28.44 -15.11 -9.94
C LEU A 73 27.86 -15.90 -8.76
N ASP A 74 26.65 -16.45 -8.88
CA ASP A 74 26.03 -17.24 -7.81
C ASP A 74 26.89 -18.45 -7.41
N SER A 75 27.50 -19.12 -8.40
CA SER A 75 28.41 -20.26 -8.20
C SER A 75 29.73 -19.86 -7.53
N GLU A 76 30.25 -18.66 -7.82
CA GLU A 76 31.44 -18.11 -7.16
C GLU A 76 31.19 -17.86 -5.67
N TRP A 77 29.98 -17.43 -5.29
CA TRP A 77 29.60 -17.22 -3.89
C TRP A 77 29.39 -18.53 -3.12
N HIS A 78 28.91 -19.59 -3.78
CA HIS A 78 28.68 -20.90 -3.15
C HIS A 78 29.95 -21.77 -3.01
N ASN A 79 31.07 -21.38 -3.65
CA ASN A 79 32.36 -22.07 -3.54
C ASN A 79 33.34 -21.41 -2.55
N VAL A 80 32.89 -20.40 -1.80
CA VAL A 80 33.67 -19.86 -0.69
C VAL A 80 33.54 -20.85 0.47
N ASP A 81 34.58 -21.64 0.72
CA ASP A 81 34.75 -22.36 1.98
C ASP A 81 34.78 -21.31 3.11
N ILE A 82 33.64 -21.06 3.73
CA ILE A 82 33.53 -20.23 4.92
C ILE A 82 34.12 -21.06 6.08
N ARG A 83 35.43 -20.93 6.27
CA ARG A 83 35.97 -21.00 7.62
C ARG A 83 35.78 -19.63 8.27
N ASP A 84 35.38 -19.69 9.53
CA ASP A 84 35.30 -18.60 10.50
C ASP A 84 33.91 -17.94 10.66
N GLU A 85 33.18 -18.51 11.62
CA GLU A 85 32.57 -17.81 12.77
C GLU A 85 32.43 -16.28 12.59
N ASP A 86 31.23 -15.82 12.18
CA ASP A 86 30.61 -14.53 12.62
C ASP A 86 29.44 -14.02 11.75
N ASN A 87 28.91 -14.80 10.80
CA ASN A 87 27.74 -14.38 10.02
C ASN A 87 26.51 -15.25 10.26
N ASN A 88 25.65 -14.75 11.15
CA ASN A 88 24.33 -15.28 11.48
C ASN A 88 23.31 -15.01 10.35
N PHE A 89 23.58 -15.51 9.15
CA PHE A 89 22.64 -15.47 8.02
C PHE A 89 21.98 -16.85 7.88
N LEU A 90 20.83 -17.01 8.52
CA LEU A 90 20.03 -18.23 8.46
C LEU A 90 19.58 -18.49 7.01
N SER A 91 20.08 -19.59 6.46
CA SER A 91 19.68 -20.16 5.16
C SER A 91 18.20 -20.63 5.20
N PRO A 92 17.36 -20.33 4.19
CA PRO A 92 15.92 -20.65 4.20
C PRO A 92 15.51 -22.13 4.14
N ASN A 93 16.45 -23.07 3.97
CA ASN A 93 16.12 -24.46 3.61
C ASN A 93 16.06 -25.48 4.77
N ALA A 94 16.14 -25.04 6.04
CA ALA A 94 16.19 -25.95 7.19
C ALA A 94 14.86 -26.17 7.94
N ALA A 95 13.75 -25.58 7.50
CA ALA A 95 12.42 -25.87 8.04
C ALA A 95 11.54 -26.47 6.94
N PHE A 96 10.75 -27.48 7.28
CA PHE A 96 9.85 -28.27 6.41
C PHE A 96 10.45 -29.56 5.81
N ARG A 97 10.80 -30.48 6.70
CA ARG A 97 10.48 -31.90 6.50
C ARG A 97 9.39 -32.31 7.49
N ASP A 98 8.60 -33.27 7.03
CA ASP A 98 7.48 -33.98 7.66
C ASP A 98 6.15 -33.21 7.69
N ASP A 99 4.98 -33.74 7.38
CA ASP A 99 4.49 -35.01 6.79
C ASP A 99 2.97 -34.77 6.58
N ALA A 100 2.32 -35.58 5.73
CA ALA A 100 0.89 -35.75 5.47
C ALA A 100 0.43 -35.37 4.05
N SER A 101 0.44 -36.43 3.23
CA SER A 101 -0.33 -36.67 2.03
C SER A 101 -1.83 -36.39 2.19
N PHE A 102 -2.44 -35.72 1.21
CA PHE A 102 -3.78 -36.08 0.73
C PHE A 102 -4.00 -35.58 -0.71
N GLU A 103 -4.81 -36.36 -1.42
CA GLU A 103 -4.83 -36.61 -2.86
C GLU A 103 -5.40 -35.51 -3.75
N ASP A 104 -5.08 -35.67 -5.04
CA ASP A 104 -5.69 -35.05 -6.21
C ASP A 104 -7.23 -34.95 -6.13
N SER A 105 -7.78 -33.80 -6.50
CA SER A 105 -8.98 -33.78 -7.33
C SER A 105 -9.12 -32.48 -8.12
N GLU A 106 -9.39 -32.71 -9.40
CA GLU A 106 -9.65 -31.78 -10.48
C GLU A 106 -10.91 -30.91 -10.29
N PHE A 107 -10.79 -29.65 -10.75
CA PHE A 107 -11.76 -28.92 -11.57
C PHE A 107 -13.14 -28.51 -11.00
N SER A 108 -13.45 -27.21 -11.02
CA SER A 108 -14.35 -26.61 -12.04
C SER A 108 -14.79 -25.18 -11.65
N PHE A 109 -14.76 -24.31 -12.66
CA PHE A 109 -15.41 -23.01 -12.67
C PHE A 109 -16.94 -23.22 -12.76
N HIS A 110 -17.71 -22.59 -11.87
CA HIS A 110 -19.08 -22.24 -12.16
C HIS A 110 -19.38 -20.80 -11.74
N THR A 111 -19.59 -19.99 -12.77
CA THR A 111 -20.35 -18.74 -12.73
C THR A 111 -21.79 -19.05 -12.35
N ASP A 112 -22.37 -18.28 -11.43
CA ASP A 112 -23.78 -17.91 -11.53
C ASP A 112 -24.05 -16.59 -10.81
N PHE A 113 -24.54 -15.65 -11.62
CA PHE A 113 -25.02 -14.33 -11.25
C PHE A 113 -26.54 -14.44 -11.13
N SER A 114 -27.13 -14.13 -9.97
CA SER A 114 -28.56 -13.78 -9.86
C SER A 114 -28.89 -13.12 -8.53
N ASN A 115 -29.52 -11.96 -8.66
CA ASN A 115 -30.00 -10.99 -7.67
C ASN A 115 -30.71 -11.55 -6.42
N SER A 116 -30.50 -10.88 -5.28
CA SER A 116 -31.63 -10.43 -4.44
C SER A 116 -31.28 -9.17 -3.63
N ASN A 117 -32.23 -8.24 -3.63
CA ASN A 117 -32.20 -6.97 -2.89
C ASN A 117 -32.49 -7.22 -1.41
N TYR A 118 -31.60 -6.81 -0.51
CA TYR A 118 -31.98 -6.39 0.85
C TYR A 118 -31.07 -5.27 1.38
N SER A 119 -31.75 -4.23 1.85
CA SER A 119 -31.23 -3.01 2.46
C SER A 119 -30.88 -3.26 3.93
N THR A 120 -29.61 -3.14 4.29
CA THR A 120 -29.14 -2.80 5.65
C THR A 120 -27.80 -2.08 5.55
N SER A 121 -27.72 -0.93 6.19
CA SER A 121 -26.64 0.07 6.19
C SER A 121 -25.32 -0.40 6.84
N ASP A 122 -24.63 -1.32 6.19
CA ASP A 122 -23.19 -1.54 6.39
C ASP A 122 -22.45 -0.80 5.27
N LEU A 123 -21.62 0.18 5.63
CA LEU A 123 -20.91 1.02 4.67
C LEU A 123 -20.11 0.17 3.68
N ASN A 124 -20.54 0.26 2.43
CA ASN A 124 -19.80 -0.03 1.22
C ASN A 124 -18.36 0.45 1.37
N LEU A 125 -17.39 -0.48 1.39
CA LEU A 125 -15.98 -0.18 1.20
C LEU A 125 -15.81 0.20 -0.29
N ASN A 126 -16.42 1.33 -0.69
CA ASN A 126 -16.22 1.95 -1.99
C ASN A 126 -14.83 2.58 -1.99
N VAL A 127 -13.82 1.72 -1.92
CA VAL A 127 -12.49 1.95 -2.47
C VAL A 127 -12.60 1.73 -3.98
N THR A 128 -13.57 2.36 -4.64
CA THR A 128 -13.69 2.31 -6.09
C THR A 128 -13.27 3.65 -6.65
N THR A 129 -12.20 3.57 -7.45
CA THR A 129 -11.77 4.54 -8.46
C THR A 129 -10.96 5.76 -8.00
N HIS A 130 -9.85 5.48 -7.30
CA HIS A 130 -8.58 6.12 -7.69
C HIS A 130 -7.36 5.21 -7.58
N PHE A 131 -7.54 3.95 -7.17
CA PHE A 131 -6.53 2.90 -7.24
C PHE A 131 -6.33 2.33 -8.65
N ALA A 132 -7.23 2.63 -9.60
CA ALA A 132 -7.37 1.86 -10.83
C ALA A 132 -6.56 2.32 -12.07
N LYS A 133 -5.72 3.38 -12.02
CA LYS A 133 -5.00 3.82 -13.24
C LYS A 133 -3.52 4.23 -13.12
N LYS A 134 -2.86 4.05 -11.97
CA LYS A 134 -1.41 4.39 -11.88
C LYS A 134 -0.47 3.27 -11.47
N HIS A 135 -0.96 2.04 -11.27
CA HIS A 135 -0.13 0.86 -10.99
C HIS A 135 -0.41 -0.34 -11.91
N LEU A 136 -1.06 -0.12 -13.06
CA LEU A 136 -1.14 -1.13 -14.11
C LEU A 136 0.13 -1.10 -14.98
N THR A 137 1.29 -1.39 -14.39
CA THR A 137 2.50 -1.67 -15.16
C THR A 137 3.20 -2.91 -14.62
N LEU A 138 2.93 -4.02 -15.31
CA LEU A 138 3.89 -5.09 -15.60
C LEU A 138 4.35 -6.03 -14.48
N ASP A 139 3.50 -6.36 -13.50
CA ASP A 139 3.82 -7.40 -12.49
C ASP A 139 3.24 -8.80 -12.82
N LYS A 140 2.90 -9.06 -14.10
CA LYS A 140 2.21 -10.29 -14.52
C LYS A 140 3.09 -11.53 -14.75
N PHE A 141 4.39 -11.49 -14.45
CA PHE A 141 5.26 -12.68 -14.56
C PHE A 141 6.31 -12.72 -13.44
N ASN A 142 5.89 -13.10 -12.23
CA ASN A 142 6.82 -13.63 -11.22
C ASN A 142 6.21 -14.85 -10.51
N PRO A 143 6.46 -16.08 -11.00
CA PRO A 143 5.80 -17.29 -10.50
C PRO A 143 6.24 -17.74 -9.10
N PHE A 144 7.16 -17.02 -8.43
CA PHE A 144 7.75 -17.44 -7.15
C PHE A 144 7.47 -16.50 -5.95
N ARG A 145 6.71 -15.42 -6.14
CA ARG A 145 6.17 -14.66 -5.00
C ARG A 145 4.67 -14.94 -4.92
N LYS A 146 4.23 -15.51 -3.80
CA LYS A 146 2.82 -15.37 -3.39
C LYS A 146 2.64 -13.87 -3.15
N HIS A 147 2.22 -13.13 -4.18
CA HIS A 147 2.14 -11.68 -4.17
C HIS A 147 1.20 -11.30 -3.03
N LEU A 148 1.76 -10.77 -1.96
CA LEU A 148 1.02 -10.46 -0.75
C LEU A 148 0.32 -9.13 -0.98
N ASP A 149 -0.85 -9.20 -1.61
CA ASP A 149 -1.61 -8.03 -2.03
C ASP A 149 -2.56 -7.56 -0.92
N ILE A 150 -2.60 -6.26 -0.70
CA ILE A 150 -3.61 -5.61 0.15
C ILE A 150 -5.01 -5.83 -0.43
N GLU A 151 -5.13 -5.96 -1.74
CA GLU A 151 -6.40 -6.22 -2.42
C GLU A 151 -7.00 -7.57 -2.03
N ASP A 152 -6.18 -8.61 -1.85
CA ASP A 152 -6.66 -9.91 -1.40
C ASP A 152 -7.16 -9.86 0.05
N ALA A 153 -6.54 -9.02 0.89
CA ALA A 153 -7.02 -8.77 2.25
C ALA A 153 -8.38 -8.05 2.24
N ILE A 154 -8.56 -7.11 1.30
CA ILE A 154 -9.82 -6.39 1.10
C ILE A 154 -10.92 -7.32 0.59
N LYS A 155 -10.63 -8.22 -0.36
CA LYS A 155 -11.59 -9.25 -0.80
C LYS A 155 -12.03 -10.13 0.36
N LEU A 156 -11.10 -10.55 1.23
CA LEU A 156 -11.43 -11.32 2.44
C LEU A 156 -12.30 -10.52 3.42
N HIS A 157 -12.03 -9.22 3.59
CA HIS A 157 -12.85 -8.32 4.38
C HIS A 157 -14.29 -8.23 3.85
N ASN A 158 -14.43 -7.98 2.54
CA ASN A 158 -15.72 -7.88 1.87
C ASN A 158 -16.50 -9.21 1.94
N GLY A 159 -15.79 -10.34 1.87
CA GLY A 159 -16.31 -11.67 2.13
C GLY A 159 -16.61 -11.98 3.60
N ARG A 160 -16.52 -10.99 4.51
CA ARG A 160 -16.74 -11.10 5.97
C ARG A 160 -15.81 -12.08 6.67
N GLN A 161 -14.70 -12.47 6.05
CA GLN A 161 -13.68 -13.36 6.60
C GLN A 161 -12.66 -12.57 7.42
N TYR A 162 -13.14 -11.83 8.43
CA TYR A 162 -12.35 -10.84 9.16
C TYR A 162 -11.06 -11.39 9.78
N LYS A 163 -11.09 -12.60 10.36
CA LYS A 163 -9.88 -13.23 10.95
C LYS A 163 -8.82 -13.55 9.91
N LYS A 164 -9.20 -13.96 8.69
CA LYS A 164 -8.25 -14.23 7.60
C LYS A 164 -7.70 -12.91 7.04
N ALA A 165 -8.58 -11.93 6.80
CA ALA A 165 -8.18 -10.60 6.38
C ALA A 165 -7.22 -9.95 7.39
N TRP A 166 -7.49 -10.08 8.68
CA TRP A 166 -6.63 -9.58 9.76
C TRP A 166 -5.21 -10.15 9.71
N LYS A 167 -5.08 -11.48 9.57
CA LYS A 167 -3.78 -12.13 9.42
C LYS A 167 -3.01 -11.56 8.24
N LEU A 168 -3.70 -11.34 7.11
CA LEU A 168 -3.08 -10.79 5.91
C LEU A 168 -2.68 -9.32 6.07
N PHE A 169 -3.56 -8.47 6.62
CA PHE A 169 -3.23 -7.07 6.88
C PHE A 169 -2.03 -6.92 7.83
N LYS A 170 -1.94 -7.74 8.88
CA LYS A 170 -0.78 -7.75 9.80
C LYS A 170 0.50 -8.23 9.12
N GLU A 171 0.41 -9.24 8.24
CA GLU A 171 1.55 -9.71 7.47
C GLU A 171 2.07 -8.65 6.49
N ILE A 172 1.16 -7.98 5.78
CA ILE A 172 1.47 -6.90 4.84
C ILE A 172 2.09 -5.72 5.58
N GLU A 173 1.52 -5.33 6.72
CA GLU A 173 2.04 -4.23 7.54
C GLU A 173 3.45 -4.54 8.03
N ARG A 174 3.72 -5.75 8.50
CA ARG A 174 5.07 -6.16 8.95
C ARG A 174 6.10 -6.15 7.82
N LYS A 175 5.72 -6.58 6.61
CA LYS A 175 6.64 -6.71 5.47
C LYS A 175 6.88 -5.40 4.73
N THR A 176 5.83 -4.61 4.54
CA THR A 176 5.87 -3.43 3.67
C THR A 176 5.90 -2.12 4.46
N GLY A 177 5.33 -2.10 5.68
CA GLY A 177 5.22 -0.89 6.49
C GLY A 177 4.50 0.27 5.82
N THR A 178 3.73 0.00 4.75
CA THR A 178 3.10 1.05 3.95
C THR A 178 2.02 1.79 4.76
N PRO A 179 1.78 3.08 4.47
CA PRO A 179 0.74 3.84 5.16
C PRO A 179 -0.65 3.21 5.03
N ASP A 180 -0.94 2.57 3.89
CA ASP A 180 -2.21 1.88 3.67
C ASP A 180 -2.35 0.61 4.52
N ALA A 181 -1.29 -0.19 4.65
CA ALA A 181 -1.30 -1.36 5.51
C ALA A 181 -1.48 -0.98 6.99
N LYS A 182 -0.77 0.05 7.45
CA LYS A 182 -0.94 0.63 8.80
C LYS A 182 -2.37 1.13 9.00
N PHE A 183 -2.95 1.80 8.01
CA PHE A 183 -4.33 2.26 8.05
C PHE A 183 -5.31 1.09 8.23
N CYS A 184 -5.19 0.03 7.43
CA CYS A 184 -6.06 -1.15 7.54
C CYS A 184 -5.97 -1.80 8.91
N VAL A 185 -4.76 -1.96 9.45
CA VAL A 185 -4.54 -2.50 10.80
C VAL A 185 -5.18 -1.61 11.87
N GLY A 186 -4.97 -0.30 11.80
CA GLY A 186 -5.59 0.66 12.73
C GLY A 186 -7.13 0.62 12.66
N TYR A 187 -7.69 0.56 11.46
CA TYR A 187 -9.14 0.43 11.26
C TYR A 187 -9.71 -0.87 11.85
N TYR A 188 -8.99 -1.98 11.74
CA TYR A 188 -9.39 -3.26 12.33
C TYR A 188 -9.44 -3.21 13.86
N TYR A 189 -8.46 -2.58 14.50
CA TYR A 189 -8.53 -2.29 15.94
C TYR A 189 -9.70 -1.39 16.28
N LEU A 190 -9.96 -0.34 15.49
CA LEU A 190 -11.05 0.59 15.75
C LEU A 190 -12.43 -0.08 15.71
N LYS A 191 -12.60 -1.06 14.82
CA LYS A 191 -13.88 -1.77 14.64
C LYS A 191 -13.96 -3.10 15.41
N GLY A 192 -12.87 -3.55 16.03
CA GLY A 192 -12.79 -4.86 16.70
C GLY A 192 -12.73 -6.05 15.73
N PHE A 193 -12.50 -5.82 14.43
CA PHE A 193 -12.49 -6.88 13.42
C PHE A 193 -11.30 -7.85 13.55
N HIS A 194 -10.27 -7.50 14.32
CA HIS A 194 -9.17 -8.42 14.62
C HIS A 194 -9.64 -9.65 15.41
N GLU A 195 -10.69 -9.54 16.23
CA GLU A 195 -11.30 -10.66 16.94
C GLU A 195 -12.40 -11.37 16.11
N GLY A 196 -12.85 -10.72 15.03
CA GLY A 196 -13.91 -11.20 14.16
C GLY A 196 -15.11 -10.26 14.13
N ARG A 197 -16.25 -10.77 13.64
CA ARG A 197 -17.50 -10.01 13.63
C ARG A 197 -17.96 -9.77 15.06
N GLY A 198 -18.21 -8.51 15.43
CA GLY A 198 -18.67 -8.13 16.77
C GLY A 198 -17.58 -8.14 17.84
N GLY A 199 -16.30 -8.17 17.44
CA GLY A 199 -15.18 -8.07 18.37
C GLY A 199 -15.13 -6.74 19.11
N ILE A 200 -14.36 -6.73 20.19
CA ILE A 200 -14.20 -5.55 21.04
C ILE A 200 -13.22 -4.58 20.36
N SER A 201 -13.62 -3.30 20.27
CA SER A 201 -12.78 -2.23 19.72
C SER A 201 -11.62 -1.90 20.67
N ASP A 202 -10.44 -1.62 20.10
CA ASP A 202 -9.28 -1.06 20.80
C ASP A 202 -8.89 0.30 20.19
N PRO A 203 -9.53 1.40 20.63
CA PRO A 203 -9.24 2.74 20.12
C PRO A 203 -7.81 3.23 20.44
N ASP A 204 -7.23 2.82 21.56
CA ASP A 204 -5.88 3.25 21.96
C ASP A 204 -4.83 2.69 20.99
N THR A 205 -4.93 1.39 20.64
CA THR A 205 -4.02 0.79 19.65
C THR A 205 -4.33 1.29 18.25
N SER A 206 -5.62 1.46 17.90
CA SER A 206 -6.04 2.05 16.63
C SER A 206 -5.38 3.41 16.39
N LEU A 207 -5.44 4.33 17.37
CA LEU A 207 -4.86 5.67 17.26
C LEU A 207 -3.37 5.65 16.95
N LYS A 208 -2.60 4.68 17.48
CA LYS A 208 -1.16 4.57 17.19
C LYS A 208 -0.91 4.30 15.72
N TYR A 209 -1.60 3.32 15.14
CA TYR A 209 -1.46 2.97 13.73
C TYR A 209 -2.02 4.06 12.81
N LEU A 210 -3.21 4.59 13.13
CA LEU A 210 -3.83 5.66 12.37
C LEU A 210 -2.97 6.93 12.37
N TYR A 211 -2.35 7.29 13.50
CA TYR A 211 -1.46 8.44 13.58
C TYR A 211 -0.23 8.27 12.69
N GLN A 212 0.41 7.10 12.70
CA GLN A 212 1.56 6.82 11.84
C GLN A 212 1.17 6.94 10.36
N ALA A 213 0.09 6.28 9.94
CA ALA A 213 -0.40 6.36 8.57
C ALA A 213 -0.81 7.79 8.17
N ALA A 214 -1.44 8.53 9.08
CA ALA A 214 -1.88 9.91 8.85
C ALA A 214 -0.69 10.86 8.68
N LYS A 215 0.36 10.69 9.49
CA LYS A 215 1.62 11.43 9.40
C LYS A 215 2.34 11.15 8.08
N ASP A 216 2.26 9.92 7.60
CA ASP A 216 2.80 9.50 6.29
C ASP A 216 1.90 9.96 5.11
N GLY A 217 0.86 10.77 5.36
CA GLY A 217 0.05 11.41 4.33
C GLY A 217 -1.20 10.63 3.90
N GLN A 218 -1.46 9.46 4.48
CA GLN A 218 -2.56 8.59 4.05
C GLN A 218 -3.92 9.25 4.35
N ARG A 219 -4.64 9.60 3.28
CA ARG A 219 -5.89 10.38 3.31
C ARG A 219 -6.97 9.85 4.24
N ASN A 220 -7.23 8.54 4.23
CA ASN A 220 -8.26 7.92 5.07
C ASN A 220 -7.83 7.86 6.53
N ALA A 221 -6.56 7.61 6.82
CA ALA A 221 -5.99 7.59 8.16
C ALA A 221 -6.06 8.98 8.79
N GLN A 222 -5.78 10.04 8.03
CA GLN A 222 -5.96 11.42 8.49
C GLN A 222 -7.40 11.69 8.92
N TYR A 223 -8.38 11.26 8.11
CA TYR A 223 -9.80 11.38 8.46
C TYR A 223 -10.17 10.55 9.70
N TRP A 224 -9.84 9.26 9.72
CA TRP A 224 -10.22 8.37 10.83
C TRP A 224 -9.53 8.73 12.13
N TYR A 225 -8.26 9.17 12.09
CA TYR A 225 -7.56 9.69 13.26
C TYR A 225 -8.27 10.92 13.84
N ALA A 226 -8.66 11.87 12.99
CA ALA A 226 -9.44 13.03 13.41
C ALA A 226 -10.81 12.65 13.97
N GLU A 227 -11.51 11.70 13.34
CA GLU A 227 -12.82 11.22 13.79
C GLU A 227 -12.74 10.61 15.20
N VAL A 228 -11.71 9.79 15.46
CA VAL A 228 -11.54 9.16 16.79
C VAL A 228 -11.27 10.19 17.88
N LEU A 229 -10.50 11.24 17.58
CA LEU A 229 -10.20 12.31 18.55
C LEU A 229 -11.40 13.25 18.78
N LEU A 230 -12.24 13.50 17.78
CA LEU A 230 -13.38 14.42 17.88
C LEU A 230 -14.64 13.75 18.45
N ASN A 231 -14.72 12.42 18.37
CA ASN A 231 -15.89 11.67 18.78
C ASN A 231 -15.76 11.18 20.23
N SER A 232 -16.53 11.78 21.12
CA SER A 232 -16.59 11.45 22.55
C SER A 232 -17.06 10.03 22.86
N ASN A 233 -17.61 9.31 21.87
CA ASN A 233 -18.02 7.92 22.05
C ASN A 233 -16.83 6.95 22.19
N TYR A 234 -15.63 7.36 21.77
CA TYR A 234 -14.42 6.57 22.00
C TYR A 234 -13.88 6.84 23.41
N LYS A 235 -13.84 5.79 24.24
CA LYS A 235 -13.29 5.84 25.60
C LYS A 235 -11.75 5.86 25.56
N LEU A 236 -11.16 7.02 25.32
CA LEU A 236 -9.71 7.22 25.29
C LEU A 236 -9.16 7.42 26.71
N LYS A 237 -8.03 6.77 27.04
CA LYS A 237 -7.46 6.76 28.40
C LYS A 237 -6.77 8.06 28.82
N ALA A 238 -6.34 8.89 27.87
CA ALA A 238 -5.68 10.16 28.12
C ALA A 238 -6.24 11.24 27.17
N GLN A 239 -7.18 12.05 27.64
CA GLN A 239 -7.72 13.17 26.86
C GLN A 239 -7.06 14.47 27.29
N LYS A 240 -6.39 15.14 26.35
CA LYS A 240 -6.05 16.57 26.45
C LYS A 240 -6.92 17.30 25.43
N ILE A 241 -8.21 17.35 25.75
CA ILE A 241 -9.34 17.74 24.88
C ILE A 241 -8.99 18.88 23.92
N ASP A 242 -8.44 19.99 24.41
CA ASP A 242 -8.14 21.16 23.58
C ASP A 242 -6.97 20.97 22.59
N ARG A 243 -5.92 20.23 22.98
CA ARG A 243 -4.81 19.92 22.07
C ARG A 243 -5.26 18.90 21.01
N ASP A 244 -6.03 17.92 21.43
CA ASP A 244 -6.53 16.84 20.58
C ASP A 244 -7.50 17.39 19.53
N HIS A 245 -8.38 18.33 19.90
CA HIS A 245 -9.26 19.02 18.95
C HIS A 245 -8.50 19.79 17.86
N LYS A 246 -7.48 20.57 18.24
CA LYS A 246 -6.67 21.32 17.26
C LYS A 246 -5.94 20.38 16.30
N LEU A 247 -5.34 19.31 16.83
CA LEU A 247 -4.63 18.33 16.03
C LEU A 247 -5.60 17.57 15.09
N ALA A 248 -6.77 17.17 15.59
CA ALA A 248 -7.79 16.51 14.79
C ALA A 248 -8.31 17.41 13.66
N MET A 249 -8.55 18.69 13.94
CA MET A 249 -8.94 19.65 12.91
C MET A 249 -7.90 19.80 11.80
N ALA A 250 -6.60 19.82 12.15
CA ALA A 250 -5.52 19.88 11.17
C ALA A 250 -5.50 18.66 10.24
N PHE A 251 -5.65 17.45 10.79
CA PHE A 251 -5.72 16.23 9.98
C PHE A 251 -7.01 16.15 9.15
N LEU A 252 -8.14 16.60 9.68
CA LEU A 252 -9.40 16.67 8.95
C LEU A 252 -9.31 17.63 7.75
N GLU A 253 -8.67 18.79 7.94
CA GLU A 253 -8.39 19.74 6.86
C GLU A 253 -7.43 19.17 5.82
N ALA A 254 -6.39 18.44 6.24
CA ALA A 254 -5.48 17.75 5.33
C ALA A 254 -6.21 16.70 4.48
N ALA A 255 -7.04 15.85 5.11
CA ALA A 255 -7.83 14.84 4.41
C ALA A 255 -8.82 15.49 3.41
N ALA A 256 -9.45 16.61 3.80
CA ALA A 256 -10.35 17.35 2.94
C ALA A 256 -9.63 17.97 1.72
N LYS A 257 -8.41 18.49 1.90
CA LYS A 257 -7.56 18.99 0.79
C LYS A 257 -7.20 17.88 -0.20
N GLN A 258 -7.00 16.66 0.29
CA GLN A 258 -6.77 15.45 -0.53
C GLN A 258 -8.07 14.88 -1.16
N GLY A 259 -9.20 15.59 -1.04
CA GLY A 259 -10.46 15.17 -1.64
C GLY A 259 -11.18 14.04 -0.91
N CYS A 260 -10.88 13.80 0.37
CA CYS A 260 -11.66 12.87 1.17
C CYS A 260 -13.10 13.40 1.33
N VAL A 261 -14.06 12.69 0.75
CA VAL A 261 -15.48 13.08 0.75
C VAL A 261 -16.03 13.17 2.18
N SER A 262 -15.73 12.17 3.03
CA SER A 262 -16.14 12.16 4.43
C SER A 262 -15.56 13.36 5.20
N ALA A 263 -14.28 13.66 5.01
CA ALA A 263 -13.64 14.81 5.65
C ALA A 263 -14.24 16.14 5.20
N LEU A 264 -14.53 16.31 3.90
CA LEU A 264 -15.17 17.52 3.37
C LEU A 264 -16.56 17.75 3.96
N ARG A 265 -17.37 16.67 4.06
CA ARG A 265 -18.71 16.74 4.65
C ARG A 265 -18.63 17.13 6.12
N ASP A 266 -17.79 16.45 6.89
CA ASP A 266 -17.73 16.61 8.33
C ASP A 266 -17.09 17.95 8.72
N LEU A 267 -16.05 18.39 8.01
CA LEU A 267 -15.47 19.73 8.15
C LEU A 267 -16.48 20.81 7.76
N GLY A 268 -17.31 20.57 6.73
CA GLY A 268 -18.41 21.45 6.37
C GLY A 268 -19.46 21.59 7.47
N GLU A 269 -19.84 20.50 8.13
CA GLU A 269 -20.73 20.51 9.29
C GLU A 269 -20.11 21.23 10.49
N ILE A 270 -18.81 21.04 10.74
CA ILE A 270 -18.06 21.71 11.80
C ILE A 270 -18.06 23.23 11.57
N LYS A 271 -17.69 23.71 10.38
CA LYS A 271 -17.68 25.14 10.04
C LYS A 271 -19.09 25.74 10.05
N LYS A 272 -20.10 25.00 9.58
CA LYS A 272 -21.51 25.43 9.63
C LYS A 272 -22.00 25.62 11.07
N LYS A 273 -21.48 24.87 12.03
CA LYS A 273 -21.89 24.91 13.46
C LYS A 273 -20.93 25.74 14.33
N GLY A 274 -19.74 26.07 13.87
CA GLY A 274 -18.71 26.77 14.66
C GLY A 274 -18.16 25.92 15.80
N LYS A 275 -17.95 24.61 15.59
CA LYS A 275 -17.44 23.69 16.63
C LYS A 275 -15.91 23.62 16.65
N TYR A 276 -15.34 23.14 17.76
CA TYR A 276 -13.92 22.84 17.91
C TYR A 276 -12.98 24.02 17.59
N GLY A 277 -13.40 25.25 17.92
CA GLY A 277 -12.64 26.47 17.65
C GLY A 277 -12.65 26.95 16.19
N SER A 278 -13.48 26.34 15.33
CA SER A 278 -13.67 26.82 13.96
C SER A 278 -14.59 28.06 13.90
N SER A 279 -14.25 29.01 13.01
CA SER A 279 -15.12 30.16 12.73
C SER A 279 -16.47 29.67 12.19
N HIS A 280 -17.56 30.16 12.78
CA HIS A 280 -18.91 29.85 12.33
C HIS A 280 -19.15 30.51 10.96
N ASP A 281 -19.18 29.69 9.91
CA ASP A 281 -19.48 30.13 8.56
C ASP A 281 -20.43 29.14 7.87
N ARG A 282 -21.70 29.53 7.83
CA ARG A 282 -22.78 28.74 7.23
C ARG A 282 -22.62 28.59 5.72
N THR A 283 -22.04 29.58 5.04
CA THR A 283 -21.89 29.60 3.58
C THR A 283 -20.78 28.67 3.15
N ILE A 284 -19.60 28.81 3.77
CA ILE A 284 -18.45 27.92 3.54
C ILE A 284 -18.85 26.48 3.87
N GLY A 285 -19.49 26.25 5.03
CA GLY A 285 -19.92 24.91 5.43
C GLY A 285 -20.86 24.25 4.42
N LYS A 286 -21.89 24.97 3.94
CA LYS A 286 -22.80 24.46 2.90
C LYS A 286 -22.09 24.17 1.57
N ASN A 287 -21.15 25.02 1.16
CA ASN A 287 -20.40 24.82 -0.08
C ASN A 287 -19.51 23.57 -0.01
N MET A 288 -18.87 23.31 1.14
CA MET A 288 -18.07 22.10 1.36
C MET A 288 -18.92 20.84 1.30
N ILE A 289 -20.10 20.86 1.92
CA ILE A 289 -21.05 19.72 1.89
C ILE A 289 -21.54 19.46 0.46
N ARG A 290 -21.90 20.52 -0.29
CA ARG A 290 -22.27 20.38 -1.71
C ARG A 290 -21.14 19.79 -2.54
N LYS A 291 -19.91 20.27 -2.35
CA LYS A 291 -18.72 19.74 -3.02
C LYS A 291 -18.52 18.26 -2.71
N ALA A 292 -18.66 17.85 -1.44
CA ALA A 292 -18.58 16.45 -1.04
C ALA A 292 -19.64 15.59 -1.77
N HIS A 293 -20.89 16.07 -1.85
CA HIS A 293 -21.95 15.39 -2.57
C HIS A 293 -21.64 15.23 -4.06
N THR A 294 -21.21 16.30 -4.74
CA THR A 294 -20.82 16.24 -6.15
C THR A 294 -19.67 15.26 -6.40
N MET A 295 -18.64 15.27 -5.55
CA MET A 295 -17.52 14.33 -5.64
C MET A 295 -17.97 12.88 -5.45
N SER A 296 -18.87 12.62 -4.49
CA SER A 296 -19.43 11.27 -4.27
C SER A 296 -20.16 10.74 -5.50
N LEU A 297 -20.92 11.59 -6.19
CA LEU A 297 -21.62 11.22 -7.43
C LEU A 297 -20.64 10.91 -8.55
N LEU A 298 -19.58 11.73 -8.72
CA LEU A 298 -18.55 11.51 -9.74
C LEU A 298 -17.85 10.15 -9.55
N TYR A 299 -17.42 9.84 -8.32
CA TYR A 299 -16.78 8.55 -8.03
C TYR A 299 -17.70 7.35 -8.21
N SER A 300 -19.02 7.53 -8.04
CA SER A 300 -19.99 6.47 -8.29
C SER A 300 -20.23 6.22 -9.79
N LEU A 301 -20.04 7.25 -10.62
CA LEU A 301 -20.19 7.18 -12.09
C LEU A 301 -18.94 6.65 -12.80
N ASP A 302 -17.74 6.98 -12.30
CA ASP A 302 -16.47 6.47 -12.86
C ASP A 302 -16.23 4.99 -12.54
N GLY A 303 -16.90 4.43 -11.53
CA GLY A 303 -16.88 2.99 -11.21
C GLY A 303 -17.74 2.11 -12.12
N LEU A 304 -18.46 2.69 -13.10
CA LEU A 304 -19.37 2.01 -14.02
C LEU A 304 -18.85 1.96 -15.47
N LYS A 305 -17.59 2.32 -15.73
CA LYS A 305 -16.97 2.31 -17.07
C LYS A 305 -15.79 1.37 -17.19
#